data_AF-A0A4Q7QX95-F1
#
_entry.id   AF-A0A4Q7QX95-F1
#
_cell.length_a   1.000
_cell.length_b   1.000
_cell.length_c   1.000
_cell.angle_alpha   90.00
_cell.angle_beta   90.00
_cell.angle_gamma   90.00
#
_symmetry.space_group_name_H-M   'P 1'
#
loop_
_entity.id
_entity.type
_entity.pdbx_description
1 polymer ?
#
loop_
_entity_poly.entity_id
_entity_poly.type
_entity_poly.pdbx_seq_one_letter_code
_entity_poly.pdbx_strand_id
1 'polypeptide(L)' 'MNVLLCSIIQIVVWCGYSLVLYLSHHDHSFYETVLLVMFSYFNFLIAVRFISNRTTGINITILFTIIYVAGRIVFL' A
#
# COMPACT_ATOMS: atom_id res chain seq x y z
N MET A 1 10.22 -15.00 9.64
CA MET A 1 9.33 -14.27 10.57
C MET A 1 9.06 -12.83 10.10
N ASN A 2 10.08 -12.06 9.71
CA ASN A 2 9.91 -10.65 9.32
C ASN A 2 9.03 -10.41 8.08
N VAL A 3 9.03 -11.34 7.11
CA VAL A 3 8.23 -11.20 5.88
C VAL A 3 6.73 -11.28 6.18
N LEU A 4 6.32 -12.20 7.06
CA LEU A 4 4.92 -12.40 7.43
C LEU A 4 4.38 -11.21 8.23
N LEU A 5 5.20 -10.68 9.15
CA LEU A 5 4.88 -9.45 9.88
C LEU A 5 4.77 -8.25 8.93
N CYS A 6 5.68 -8.14 7.96
CA CYS A 6 5.65 -7.11 6.93
C CYS A 6 4.36 -7.19 6.10
N SER A 7 3.93 -8.39 5.67
CA SER A 7 2.68 -8.54 4.89
C SER A 7 1.45 -8.12 5.69
N ILE A 8 1.38 -8.43 6.99
CA ILE A 8 0.25 -8.00 7.84
C ILE A 8 0.21 -6.47 7.94
N ILE A 9 1.37 -5.83 8.15
CA ILE A 9 1.45 -4.37 8.22
C ILE A 9 1.04 -3.76 6.88
N GLN A 10 1.47 -4.33 5.75
CA GLN A 10 1.07 -3.83 4.43
C GLN A 10 -0.43 -3.89 4.21
N ILE A 11 -1.10 -4.97 4.66
CA ILE A 11 -2.56 -5.09 4.62
C ILE A 11 -3.23 -4.00 5.48
N VAL A 12 -2.74 -3.77 6.70
CA VAL A 12 -3.27 -2.72 7.59
C VAL A 12 -3.13 -1.33 6.97
N VAL A 13 -1.99 -1.04 6.34
CA VAL A 13 -1.74 0.22 5.64
C VAL A 13 -2.71 0.41 4.47
N TRP A 14 -2.95 -0.63 3.67
CA TRP A 14 -3.94 -0.59 2.59
C TRP A 14 -5.38 -0.42 3.08
N CYS A 15 -5.71 -1.01 4.23
CA CYS A 15 -7.02 -0.79 4.87
C CYS A 15 -7.18 0.67 5.32
N GLY A 16 -6.13 1.26 5.88
CA GLY A 16 -6.08 2.68 6.23
C GLY A 16 -6.25 3.60 5.01
N TYR A 17 -5.62 3.26 3.89
CA TYR A 17 -5.80 3.98 2.62
C TYR A 17 -7.27 3.97 2.18
N SER A 18 -7.93 2.79 2.17
CA SER A 18 -9.35 2.69 1.81
C SER A 18 -10.25 3.51 2.74
N LEU A 19 -9.93 3.55 4.04
CA LEU A 19 -10.69 4.31 5.03
C LEU A 19 -10.55 5.83 4.82
N VAL A 20 -9.33 6.31 4.57
CA VAL A 20 -9.08 7.73 4.24
C VAL A 20 -9.77 8.10 2.93
N LEU A 21 -9.74 7.22 1.94
CA LEU A 21 -10.41 7.44 0.66
C LEU A 21 -11.93 7.55 0.83
N TYR A 22 -12.52 6.67 1.64
CA TYR A 22 -13.94 6.68 1.95
C TYR A 22 -14.37 7.94 2.71
N LEU A 23 -13.58 8.35 3.72
CA LEU A 23 -13.78 9.59 4.47
C LEU A 23 -13.59 10.85 3.61
N SER A 24 -12.77 10.77 2.56
CA SER A 24 -12.49 11.91 1.69
C SER A 24 -13.72 12.38 0.91
N HIS A 25 -14.77 11.56 0.79
CA HIS A 25 -16.15 11.72 0.26
C HIS A 25 -16.50 12.72 -0.87
N HIS A 26 -15.67 13.70 -1.21
CA HIS A 26 -15.92 14.66 -2.28
C HIS A 26 -14.61 15.15 -2.91
N ASP A 27 -14.49 14.84 -4.20
CA ASP A 27 -13.81 15.62 -5.23
C ASP A 27 -12.29 15.80 -5.09
N HIS A 28 -11.56 14.85 -5.69
CA HIS A 28 -10.67 15.05 -6.85
C HIS A 28 -9.79 13.80 -6.99
N SER A 29 -9.88 13.11 -8.13
CA SER A 29 -9.04 11.94 -8.46
C SER A 29 -7.53 12.19 -8.33
N PHE A 30 -7.13 13.46 -8.35
CA PHE A 30 -5.77 13.89 -8.02
C PHE A 30 -5.35 13.57 -6.58
N TYR A 31 -6.18 13.88 -5.58
CA TYR A 31 -5.86 13.59 -4.17
C TYR A 31 -5.74 12.10 -3.90
N GLU A 32 -6.62 11.32 -4.50
CA GLU A 32 -6.57 9.85 -4.47
C GLU A 32 -5.25 9.29 -5.01
N THR A 33 -4.75 9.87 -6.10
CA THR A 33 -3.46 9.49 -6.70
C THR A 33 -2.30 9.85 -5.79
N VAL A 34 -2.31 11.07 -5.21
CA VAL A 34 -1.28 11.50 -4.26
C VAL A 34 -1.27 10.61 -3.01
N LEU A 35 -2.45 10.29 -2.48
CA LEU A 35 -2.61 9.42 -1.32
C LEU A 35 -2.08 8.01 -1.65
N LEU A 36 -2.29 7.52 -2.87
CA LEU A 36 -1.81 6.21 -3.31
C LEU A 36 -0.29 6.16 -3.33
N VAL A 37 0.35 7.21 -3.85
CA VAL A 37 1.82 7.34 -3.85
C VAL A 37 2.35 7.42 -2.42
N MET A 38 1.72 8.19 -1.53
CA MET A 38 2.14 8.29 -0.13
C MET A 38 2.04 6.95 0.61
N PHE A 39 0.91 6.25 0.50
CA PHE A 39 0.71 4.96 1.17
C PHE A 39 1.61 3.85 0.58
N SER A 40 1.86 3.86 -0.73
CA SER A 40 2.83 2.97 -1.38
C SER A 40 4.25 3.22 -0.86
N TYR A 41 4.63 4.50 -0.69
CA TYR A 41 5.93 4.88 -0.12
C TYR A 41 6.08 4.45 1.35
N PHE A 42 5.03 4.60 2.16
CA PHE A 42 5.04 4.08 3.53
C PHE A 42 5.22 2.56 3.58
N ASN A 43 4.53 1.82 2.71
CA ASN A 43 4.70 0.38 2.60
C ASN A 43 6.14 -0.02 2.20
N PHE A 44 6.78 0.76 1.32
CA PHE A 44 8.18 0.57 0.96
C PHE A 44 9.13 0.80 2.13
N LEU A 45 8.94 1.90 2.89
CA LEU A 45 9.77 2.18 4.07
C LEU A 45 9.65 1.09 5.14
N ILE A 46 8.44 0.57 5.35
CA ILE A 46 8.19 -0.55 6.26
C ILE A 46 8.90 -1.81 5.75
N ALA A 47 8.78 -2.12 4.46
CA ALA A 47 9.44 -3.28 3.87
C ALA A 47 10.97 -3.23 3.99
N VAL A 48 11.58 -2.08 3.72
CA VAL A 48 13.03 -1.86 3.86
C VAL A 48 13.49 -1.99 5.31
N ARG A 49 12.66 -1.60 6.28
CA ARG A 49 13.02 -1.67 7.70
C ARG A 49 12.90 -3.07 8.29
N PHE A 50 11.93 -3.87 7.84
CA PHE A 50 11.70 -5.22 8.36
C PHE A 50 12.46 -6.31 7.58
N ILE A 51 12.72 -6.11 6.29
CA ILE A 51 13.37 -7.11 5.43
C ILE A 51 14.82 -6.68 5.20
N SER A 52 15.77 -7.50 5.68
CA SER A 52 17.21 -7.25 5.52
C SER A 52 17.64 -7.19 4.05
N ASN A 53 16.89 -7.83 3.14
CA ASN A 53 17.18 -7.88 1.72
C ASN A 53 16.30 -6.87 0.95
N ARG A 54 16.90 -5.72 0.59
CA ARG A 54 16.19 -4.57 -0.01
C ARG A 54 15.43 -4.93 -1.30
N THR A 55 15.99 -5.78 -2.13
CA THR A 55 15.36 -6.25 -3.39
C THR A 55 14.08 -7.04 -3.13
N THR A 56 14.07 -7.90 -2.12
CA THR A 56 12.89 -8.66 -1.73
C THR A 56 11.80 -7.75 -1.16
N GLY A 57 12.18 -6.76 -0.35
CA GLY A 57 11.24 -5.76 0.17
C GLY A 57 10.58 -4.91 -0.93
N ILE A 58 11.36 -4.49 -1.93
CA ILE A 58 10.84 -3.77 -3.11
C ILE A 58 9.84 -4.64 -3.86
N ASN A 59 10.21 -5.88 -4.19
CA ASN A 59 9.35 -6.78 -4.96
C ASN A 59 8.02 -7.06 -4.25
N ILE A 60 8.05 -7.28 -2.93
CA ILE A 60 6.83 -7.50 -2.14
C ILE A 60 5.96 -6.25 -2.14
N THR A 61 6.56 -5.07 -1.94
CA THR A 61 5.80 -3.80 -1.94
C THR A 61 5.13 -3.56 -3.28
N ILE A 62 5.86 -3.71 -4.39
CA ILE A 62 5.31 -3.56 -5.74
C ILE A 62 4.17 -4.55 -5.98
N LEU A 63 4.35 -5.81 -5.58
CA LEU A 63 3.35 -6.86 -5.74
C LEU A 63 2.06 -6.54 -4.97
N PHE A 64 2.15 -6.10 -3.72
CA PHE A 64 0.98 -5.69 -2.93
C PHE A 64 0.31 -4.42 -3.50
N THR A 65 1.08 -3.46 -3.97
CA THR A 65 0.53 -2.26 -4.62
C THR A 65 -0.22 -2.61 -5.90
N ILE A 66 0.32 -3.51 -6.74
CA ILE A 66 -0.34 -3.97 -7.96
C ILE A 66 -1.63 -4.73 -7.62
N ILE A 67 -1.59 -5.64 -6.65
CA ILE A 67 -2.78 -6.39 -6.21
C ILE A 67 -3.86 -5.43 -5.72
N TYR A 68 -3.49 -4.43 -4.92
CA TYR A 68 -4.45 -3.46 -4.40
C TYR A 68 -5.07 -2.61 -5.53
N VAL A 69 -4.26 -2.09 -6.45
CA VAL A 69 -4.73 -1.31 -7.59
C VAL A 69 -5.61 -2.16 -8.52
N ALA A 70 -5.20 -3.40 -8.82
CA ALA A 70 -5.97 -4.31 -9.66
C ALA A 70 -7.31 -4.68 -9.00
N GLY A 71 -7.31 -5.01 -7.70
CA GLY A 71 -8.52 -5.29 -6.96
C GLY A 71 -9.49 -4.11 -6.95
N ARG A 72 -8.96 -2.90 -6.79
CA ARG A 72 -9.75 -1.67 -6.89
C ARG A 72 -10.32 -1.48 -8.31
N ILE A 73 -9.55 -1.63 -9.38
CA ILE A 73 -10.07 -1.49 -10.77
C ILE A 73 -11.18 -2.51 -11.08
N VAL A 74 -11.11 -3.72 -10.52
CA VAL A 74 -12.10 -4.78 -10.75
C VAL A 74 -13.39 -4.56 -9.96
N PHE A 75 -13.32 -3.96 -8.77
CA PHE A 75 -14.47 -3.76 -7.87
C PHE A 75 -15.10 -2.36 -7.93
N LEU A 76 -14.56 -1.45 -8.76
CA LEU A 76 -15.01 -0.08 -8.96
C LEU A 76 -15.72 0.03 -10.32
#